data_AF-A0A2N6AIX4-F1
#
_entry.id   AF-A0A2N6AIX4-F1
#
_cell.length_a   1.000
_cell.length_b   1.000
_cell.length_c   1.000
_cell.angle_alpha   90.00
_cell.angle_beta   90.00
_cell.angle_gamma   90.00
#
_symmetry.space_group_name_H-M   'P 1'
#
loop_
_entity.id
_entity.type
_entity.pdbx_description
1 polymer ?
#
loop_
_entity_poly.entity_id
_entity_poly.type
_entity_poly.pdbx_seq_one_letter_code
_entity_poly.pdbx_strand_id
1 'polypeptide(L)'
;MKINRTGYAQFVKRLEKGNSVHKTNSNGEKNDKIEISEASRKIKEYSDVIKASESANTDKIESIRAKLDSGTYQISSKQLADRILDEIKSQMAKEK
;
A
#
# COMPACT_ATOMS: atom_id res chain seq x y z
N MET A 1 -4.32 15.92 9.63
CA MET A 1 -4.81 14.53 9.78
C MET A 1 -3.69 13.59 9.31
N LYS A 2 -3.14 12.73 10.17
CA LYS A 2 -2.10 11.73 9.81
C LYS A 2 -2.72 10.34 9.91
N ILE A 3 -2.83 9.62 8.80
CA ILE A 3 -3.42 8.27 8.75
C ILE A 3 -2.27 7.27 8.87
N ASN A 4 -2.17 6.58 10.01
CA ASN A 4 -1.17 5.53 10.23
C ASN A 4 -1.60 4.23 9.52
N ARG A 5 -0.87 3.86 8.46
CA ARG A 5 -1.17 2.73 7.55
C ARG A 5 -0.65 1.36 8.05
N THR A 6 0.01 1.33 9.20
CA THR A 6 0.72 0.15 9.73
C THR A 6 -0.18 -0.95 10.30
N GLY A 7 -1.36 -0.60 10.80
CA GLY A 7 -2.35 -1.59 11.29
C GLY A 7 -3.00 -2.41 10.17
N TYR A 8 -3.06 -1.86 8.96
CA TYR A 8 -3.77 -2.46 7.82
C TYR A 8 -3.06 -3.71 7.28
N ALA A 9 -1.73 -3.68 7.19
CA ALA A 9 -0.94 -4.82 6.73
C ALA A 9 -1.09 -6.05 7.66
N GLN A 10 -1.19 -5.82 8.97
CA GLN A 10 -1.39 -6.88 9.96
C GLN A 10 -2.79 -7.49 9.89
N PHE A 11 -3.79 -6.69 9.51
CA PHE A 11 -5.17 -7.13 9.33
C PHE A 11 -5.33 -8.05 8.11
N VAL A 12 -4.76 -7.68 6.96
CA VAL A 12 -4.80 -8.50 5.73
C VAL A 12 -4.15 -9.86 5.97
N LYS A 13 -2.98 -9.89 6.63
CA LYS A 13 -2.24 -11.13 6.93
C LYS A 13 -3.03 -12.09 7.84
N ARG A 14 -3.90 -11.57 8.71
CA ARG A 14 -4.76 -12.38 9.59
C ARG A 14 -5.91 -13.03 8.83
N LEU A 15 -6.48 -12.34 7.84
CA LEU A 15 -7.58 -12.85 7.03
C LEU A 15 -7.13 -13.96 6.08
N GLU A 16 -5.95 -13.84 5.47
CA GLU A 16 -5.39 -14.89 4.60
C GLU A 16 -5.16 -16.21 5.35
N LYS A 17 -4.83 -16.14 6.64
CA LYS A 17 -4.58 -17.31 7.48
C LYS A 17 -5.87 -18.07 7.88
N GLY A 18 -7.05 -17.47 7.68
CA GLY A 18 -8.35 -18.05 8.08
C GLY A 18 -9.12 -18.79 6.97
N ASN A 19 -8.69 -18.73 5.71
CA ASN A 19 -9.38 -19.39 4.60
C ASN A 19 -8.93 -20.86 4.46
N SER A 20 -9.42 -21.74 5.33
CA SER A 20 -9.39 -23.19 5.08
C SER A 20 -10.58 -23.57 4.20
N VAL A 21 -10.28 -23.99 2.96
CA VAL A 21 -11.26 -24.37 1.94
C VAL A 21 -12.08 -25.58 2.39
N HIS A 22 -13.37 -25.40 2.67
CA HIS A 22 -14.31 -26.51 2.82
C HIS A 22 -14.69 -27.02 1.42
N LYS A 23 -14.12 -28.16 1.01
CA LYS A 23 -14.56 -28.88 -0.19
C LYS A 23 -15.88 -29.59 0.10
N THR A 24 -16.97 -29.12 -0.48
CA THR A 24 -18.21 -29.90 -0.59
C THR A 24 -18.21 -30.62 -1.93
N ASN A 25 -18.06 -31.95 -1.90
CA ASN A 25 -18.20 -32.80 -3.08
C ASN A 25 -19.69 -32.90 -3.45
N SER A 26 -20.10 -32.27 -4.55
CA SER A 26 -21.38 -32.57 -5.20
C SER A 26 -21.19 -32.58 -6.72
N ASN A 27 -21.37 -33.77 -7.30
CA ASN A 27 -21.36 -34.02 -8.74
C ASN A 27 -22.44 -33.20 -9.46
N GLY A 28 -22.06 -32.42 -10.46
CA GLY A 28 -22.98 -31.78 -11.40
C GLY A 28 -22.37 -30.55 -12.07
N GLU A 29 -21.99 -30.69 -13.33
CA GLU A 29 -21.49 -29.66 -14.26
C GLU A 29 -20.22 -28.88 -13.84
N LYS A 30 -19.19 -28.98 -14.67
CA LYS A 30 -17.88 -28.33 -14.49
C LYS A 30 -17.96 -26.81 -14.72
N ASN A 31 -18.68 -26.11 -13.86
CA ASN A 31 -18.52 -24.69 -13.64
C ASN A 31 -17.98 -24.54 -12.23
N ASP A 32 -16.67 -24.72 -12.07
CA ASP A 32 -15.96 -24.45 -10.82
C ASP A 32 -16.14 -22.97 -10.47
N LYS A 33 -17.19 -22.68 -9.71
CA LYS A 33 -17.53 -21.33 -9.29
C LYS A 33 -16.92 -21.09 -7.92
N ILE A 34 -15.88 -20.25 -7.88
CA ILE A 34 -15.28 -19.81 -6.61
C ILE A 34 -16.13 -18.65 -6.08
N GLU A 35 -16.80 -18.86 -4.94
CA GLU A 35 -17.49 -17.78 -4.25
C GLU A 35 -16.51 -16.97 -3.40
N ILE A 36 -16.35 -15.69 -3.75
CA ILE A 36 -15.52 -14.74 -3.01
C ILE A 36 -16.38 -14.13 -1.91
N SER A 37 -15.88 -14.15 -0.66
CA SER A 37 -16.59 -13.54 0.47
C SER A 37 -16.88 -12.05 0.23
N GLU A 38 -17.99 -11.53 0.77
CA GLU A 38 -18.34 -10.12 0.64
C GLU A 38 -17.26 -9.19 1.19
N ALA A 39 -16.58 -9.60 2.27
CA ALA A 39 -15.46 -8.87 2.85
C ALA A 39 -14.28 -8.78 1.87
N SER A 40 -13.95 -9.87 1.19
CA SER A 40 -12.88 -9.90 0.18
C SER A 40 -13.23 -9.03 -1.03
N ARG A 41 -14.50 -8.97 -1.44
CA ARG A 41 -14.96 -8.09 -2.53
C ARG A 41 -14.77 -6.62 -2.19
N LYS A 42 -15.16 -6.20 -0.97
CA LYS A 42 -14.95 -4.84 -0.48
C LYS A 42 -13.47 -4.46 -0.44
N ILE A 43 -12.59 -5.36 0.04
CA ILE A 43 -11.14 -5.11 0.05
C ILE A 43 -10.60 -4.91 -1.37
N LYS A 44 -11.08 -5.68 -2.34
CA LYS A 44 -10.68 -5.54 -3.75
C LYS A 44 -11.08 -4.17 -4.31
N GLU A 45 -12.31 -3.73 -4.06
CA GLU A 45 -12.79 -2.41 -4.47
C GLU A 45 -11.92 -1.28 -3.90
N TYR A 46 -11.60 -1.33 -2.60
CA TYR A 46 -10.70 -0.35 -1.98
C TYR A 46 -9.27 -0.41 -2.55
N SER A 47 -8.75 -1.61 -2.81
CA SER A 47 -7.44 -1.79 -3.44
C SER A 47 -7.41 -1.19 -4.85
N ASP A 48 -8.45 -1.39 -5.63
CA ASP A 48 -8.53 -0.91 -7.01
C ASP A 48 -8.62 0.62 -7.05
N VAL A 49 -9.33 1.26 -6.10
CA VAL A 49 -9.32 2.71 -5.91
C VAL A 49 -7.93 3.24 -5.54
N ILE A 50 -7.20 2.53 -4.68
CA ILE A 50 -5.83 2.91 -4.31
C ILE A 50 -4.90 2.80 -5.52
N LYS A 51 -5.00 1.74 -6.32
CA LYS A 51 -4.22 1.56 -7.55
C LYS A 51 -4.54 2.62 -8.60
N ALA A 52 -5.81 2.97 -8.77
CA ALA A 52 -6.20 4.09 -9.62
C ALA A 52 -5.60 5.43 -9.14
N SER A 53 -5.48 5.60 -7.82
CA SER A 53 -4.77 6.74 -7.24
C SER A 53 -3.24 6.66 -7.38
N GLU A 54 -2.64 5.49 -7.59
CA GLU A 54 -1.20 5.36 -7.88
C GLU A 54 -0.87 5.92 -9.27
N SER A 55 -1.76 5.75 -10.26
CA SER A 55 -1.65 6.45 -11.54
C SER A 55 -1.71 7.97 -11.37
N ALA A 56 -2.55 8.48 -10.46
CA ALA A 56 -2.58 9.92 -10.12
C ALA A 56 -1.33 10.41 -9.37
N ASN A 57 -0.43 9.51 -8.94
CA ASN A 57 0.84 9.90 -8.34
C ASN A 57 1.92 10.21 -9.39
N THR A 58 1.83 9.70 -10.63
CA THR A 58 2.85 10.00 -11.65
C THR A 58 2.89 11.48 -11.97
N ASP A 59 1.74 12.09 -12.21
CA ASP A 59 1.64 13.53 -12.53
C ASP A 59 2.11 14.39 -11.36
N LYS A 60 1.81 13.97 -10.13
CA LYS A 60 2.30 14.64 -8.92
C LYS A 60 3.81 14.53 -8.80
N ILE A 61 4.38 13.35 -9.04
CA ILE A 61 5.82 13.12 -9.01
C ILE A 61 6.52 13.98 -10.06
N GLU A 62 6.01 14.02 -11.28
CA GLU A 62 6.53 14.86 -12.36
C GLU A 62 6.46 16.34 -12.02
N SER A 63 5.35 16.80 -11.43
CA SER A 63 5.22 18.20 -11.00
C SER A 63 6.23 18.58 -9.91
N ILE A 64 6.56 17.66 -9.01
CA ILE A 64 7.57 17.87 -7.97
C ILE A 64 8.97 17.87 -8.58
N ARG A 65 9.26 16.96 -9.51
CA ARG A 65 10.54 16.94 -10.26
C ARG A 65 10.76 18.25 -11.00
N ALA A 66 9.76 18.73 -11.74
CA ALA A 66 9.85 20.01 -12.45
C ALA A 66 10.10 21.20 -11.50
N LYS A 67 9.51 21.20 -10.30
CA LYS A 67 9.76 22.23 -9.29
C LYS A 67 11.16 22.13 -8.68
N LEU A 68 11.70 20.92 -8.53
CA LEU A 68 13.08 20.69 -8.08
C LEU A 68 14.07 21.20 -9.13
N ASP A 69 13.88 20.84 -10.40
CA ASP A 69 14.78 21.22 -11.51
C ASP A 69 14.78 22.74 -11.74
N SER A 70 13.61 23.39 -11.63
CA SER A 70 13.49 24.84 -11.72
C SER A 70 13.97 25.58 -10.46
N GLY A 71 14.36 24.87 -9.40
CA GLY A 71 14.77 25.46 -8.12
C GLY A 71 13.65 26.16 -7.35
N THR A 72 12.40 26.00 -7.78
CA THR A 72 11.23 26.65 -7.15
C THR A 72 10.61 25.81 -6.03
N TYR A 73 11.08 24.58 -5.83
CA TYR A 73 10.67 23.74 -4.73
C TYR A 73 11.35 24.19 -3.42
N GLN A 74 10.62 24.98 -2.64
CA GLN A 74 11.08 25.52 -1.36
C GLN A 74 11.02 24.46 -0.25
N ILE A 75 12.17 23.94 0.16
CA ILE A 75 12.30 23.03 1.30
C ILE A 75 13.01 23.77 2.43
N SER A 76 12.53 23.61 3.68
CA SER A 76 13.27 24.14 4.82
C SER A 76 14.53 23.29 5.08
N SER A 77 15.69 23.92 5.20
CA SER A 77 16.98 23.24 5.40
C SER A 77 17.00 22.39 6.68
N LYS A 78 16.26 22.83 7.72
CA LYS A 78 16.09 22.08 8.97
C LYS A 78 15.40 20.74 8.73
N GLN A 79 14.26 20.74 8.03
CA GLN A 79 13.53 19.50 7.74
C GLN A 79 14.36 18.55 6.87
N LEU A 80 15.15 19.08 5.94
CA LEU A 80 16.06 18.27 5.13
C LEU A 80 17.13 17.60 6.01
N ALA A 81 17.79 18.36 6.87
CA ALA A 81 18.82 17.85 7.78
C ALA A 81 18.25 16.78 8.74
N ASP A 82 17.09 17.03 9.33
CA ASP A 82 16.42 16.07 10.22
C ASP A 82 16.16 14.73 9.49
N ARG A 83 15.68 14.80 8.24
CA ARG A 83 15.42 13.59 7.43
C ARG A 83 16.68 12.83 7.05
N ILE A 84 17.78 13.53 6.74
CA ILE A 84 19.07 12.89 6.45
C ILE A 84 19.57 12.14 7.68
N LEU A 85 19.51 12.76 8.86
CA LEU A 85 19.95 12.14 10.11
C LEU A 85 19.09 10.92 10.49
N ASP A 86 17.77 11.00 10.28
CA ASP A 86 16.87 9.88 10.53
C ASP A 86 17.18 8.68 9.63
N GLU A 87 17.48 8.92 8.35
CA GLU A 87 17.81 7.86 7.39
C GLU A 87 19.14 7.18 7.73
N ILE A 88 20.16 7.97 8.10
CA ILE A 88 21.46 7.44 8.54
C ILE A 88 21.27 6.55 9.79
N LYS A 89 20.48 7.00 10.77
CA LYS A 89 20.18 6.19 11.98
C LYS A 89 19.45 4.89 11.63
N SER A 90 18.49 4.94 10.71
CA SER A 90 17.74 3.77 10.23
C SER A 90 18.65 2.73 9.58
N GLN A 91 19.64 3.17 8.78
CA GLN A 91 20.62 2.28 8.14
C GLN A 91 21.56 1.64 9.16
N MET A 92 22.12 2.43 10.08
CA MET A 92 22.98 1.89 11.15
C MET A 92 22.26 0.91 12.08
N ALA A 93 20.95 1.07 12.27
CA ALA A 93 20.15 0.15 13.08
C ALA A 93 19.84 -1.19 12.37
N LYS A 94 19.95 -1.26 11.05
CA LYS A 94 19.75 -2.49 10.26
C LYS A 94 21.01 -3.33 10.09
N GLU A 95 22.19 -2.75 10.34
CA GLU A 95 23.49 -3.45 10.27
C GLU A 95 23.91 -4.08 11.61
N LYS A 96 23.05 -4.04 12.64
CA LYS A 96 23.20 -4.80 13.89
C LYS A 96 22.23 -5.97 13.95
#